data_AF-U1Q8C5-F1
#
_entry.id   AF-U1Q8C5-F1
#
_cell.length_a   1.000
_cell.length_b   1.000
_cell.length_c   1.000
_cell.angle_alpha   90.00
_cell.angle_beta   90.00
_cell.angle_gamma   90.00
#
_symmetry.space_group_name_H-M   'P 1'
#
loop_
_entity.id
_entity.type
_entity.pdbx_description
1 polymer ?
#
loop_
_entity_poly.entity_id
_entity_poly.type
_entity_poly.pdbx_seq_one_letter_code
_entity_poly.pdbx_strand_id
1 'polypeptide(L)'
;MARPLRFRYAPGSWSEDRLRSEVFDPLNENLGATMNEPWYRPPSGYDAVRFEVANGDTALFAWTDGDDGPDGTDGGPGGYWLGNTETPSSLWRTEKYGFTEVPYPVSRWAERELLAQLREESPWLTEYDHLAWFFLPVFLSKDGRETTRSFFIDHAAGFPDTTADDALQHYESVLSTGALDDYREEMAGKLGTSEHLDLTRMTAAMGEFNVAKLLIDAGYEITPEIEVTTGHSIDFPG
;
A
#
# COMPACT_ATOMS: atom_id res chain seq x y z
N MET A 1 13.70 -3.86 8.11
CA MET A 1 13.10 -4.00 6.77
C MET A 1 11.77 -3.28 6.83
N ALA A 2 11.63 -2.18 6.11
CA ALA A 2 10.37 -1.46 6.03
C ALA A 2 9.33 -2.35 5.36
N ARG A 3 8.08 -2.19 5.78
CA ARG A 3 6.95 -3.02 5.34
C ARG A 3 6.00 -2.15 4.54
N PRO A 4 5.34 -2.70 3.50
CA PRO A 4 4.31 -2.01 2.75
C PRO A 4 3.26 -1.39 3.67
N LEU A 5 2.55 -0.38 3.16
CA LEU A 5 1.44 0.25 3.86
C LEU A 5 0.42 -0.83 4.29
N ARG A 6 0.04 -0.82 5.57
CA ARG A 6 -0.86 -1.80 6.19
C ARG A 6 -1.83 -1.13 7.14
N PHE A 7 -3.03 -1.68 7.24
CA PHE A 7 -4.00 -1.29 8.23
C PHE A 7 -3.55 -1.65 9.63
N ARG A 8 -3.99 -0.85 10.60
CA ARG A 8 -3.96 -1.14 12.02
C ARG A 8 -5.39 -1.18 12.51
N TYR A 9 -5.78 -2.31 13.10
CA TYR A 9 -7.12 -2.48 13.65
C TYR A 9 -7.11 -2.24 15.16
N ALA A 10 -7.95 -1.32 15.61
CA ALA A 10 -8.11 -0.97 17.00
C ALA A 10 -9.53 -1.34 17.47
N PRO A 11 -9.71 -2.47 18.17
CA PRO A 11 -11.02 -2.94 18.60
C PRO A 11 -11.64 -2.02 19.67
N GLY A 12 -12.96 -2.11 19.79
CA GLY A 12 -13.79 -1.30 20.68
C GLY A 12 -14.36 -0.07 20.00
N SER A 13 -15.38 0.52 20.62
CA SER A 13 -16.07 1.69 20.06
C SER A 13 -15.16 2.90 19.93
N TRP A 14 -15.35 3.62 18.83
CA TRP A 14 -14.70 4.89 18.53
C TRP A 14 -15.76 5.96 18.36
N SER A 15 -15.44 7.15 18.87
CA SER A 15 -16.22 8.36 18.65
C SER A 15 -15.29 9.44 18.13
N GLU A 16 -15.86 10.50 17.55
CA GLU A 16 -15.08 11.65 17.11
C GLU A 16 -14.27 12.27 18.26
N ASP A 17 -14.84 12.36 19.47
CA ASP A 17 -14.13 12.89 20.65
C ASP A 17 -12.93 12.02 21.06
N ARG A 18 -13.10 10.70 21.02
CA ARG A 18 -12.02 9.75 21.30
C ARG A 18 -10.95 9.85 20.22
N LEU A 19 -11.34 9.92 18.96
CA LEU A 19 -10.42 10.07 17.84
C LEU A 19 -9.63 11.37 17.94
N ARG A 20 -10.29 12.47 18.30
CA ARG A 20 -9.64 13.77 18.50
C ARG A 20 -8.55 13.67 19.58
N SER A 21 -8.92 13.18 20.75
CA SER A 21 -8.00 13.09 21.90
C SER A 21 -6.90 12.03 21.77
N GLU A 22 -7.19 10.85 21.21
CA GLU A 22 -6.25 9.72 21.16
C GLU A 22 -5.40 9.68 19.87
N VAL A 23 -5.82 10.36 18.80
CA VAL A 23 -5.17 10.28 17.47
C VAL A 23 -4.84 11.66 16.94
N PHE A 24 -5.82 12.57 16.81
CA PHE A 24 -5.58 13.88 16.20
C PHE A 24 -4.66 14.76 17.02
N ASP A 25 -4.95 14.98 18.31
CA ASP A 25 -4.18 15.89 19.16
C ASP A 25 -2.69 15.47 19.21
N PRO A 26 -2.33 14.18 19.44
CA PRO A 26 -0.94 13.75 19.34
C PRO A 26 -0.27 14.00 17.99
N LEU A 27 -0.99 13.81 16.87
CA LEU A 27 -0.45 14.05 15.53
C LEU A 27 -0.27 15.54 15.26
N ASN A 28 -1.22 16.37 15.71
CA ASN A 28 -1.15 17.81 15.55
C ASN A 28 -0.02 18.41 16.39
N GLU A 29 0.10 18.00 17.65
CA GLU A 29 1.16 18.47 18.55
C GLU A 29 2.56 18.06 18.07
N ASN A 30 2.71 16.84 17.54
CA ASN A 30 4.01 16.33 17.10
C ASN A 30 4.37 16.74 15.66
N LEU A 31 3.40 16.71 14.74
CA LEU A 31 3.64 16.84 13.30
C LEU A 31 2.91 18.02 12.65
N GLY A 32 2.05 18.74 13.38
CA GLY A 32 1.21 19.80 12.80
C GLY A 32 0.14 19.26 11.85
N ALA A 33 -0.39 18.07 12.13
CA ALA A 33 -1.45 17.45 11.37
C ALA A 33 -2.76 18.26 11.39
N THR A 34 -3.50 18.20 10.28
CA THR A 34 -4.89 18.66 10.17
C THR A 34 -5.82 17.46 10.05
N MET A 35 -7.08 17.60 10.50
CA MET A 35 -8.12 16.57 10.38
C MET A 35 -9.23 17.10 9.48
N ASN A 36 -9.41 16.46 8.33
CA ASN A 36 -10.27 16.89 7.24
C ASN A 36 -11.32 15.82 6.90
N GLU A 37 -12.36 16.24 6.19
CA GLU A 37 -13.28 15.30 5.54
C GLU A 37 -12.55 14.48 4.47
N PRO A 38 -12.84 13.17 4.34
CA PRO A 38 -12.30 12.37 3.24
C PRO A 38 -12.74 12.91 1.87
N TRP A 39 -11.92 12.71 0.84
CA TRP A 39 -12.25 13.12 -0.53
C TRP A 39 -13.37 12.28 -1.15
N TYR A 40 -13.48 11.03 -0.71
CA TYR A 40 -14.50 10.09 -1.09
C TYR A 40 -15.39 9.75 0.10
N ARG A 41 -16.70 9.64 -0.19
CA ARG A 41 -17.69 9.23 0.81
C ARG A 41 -17.23 7.96 1.55
N PRO A 42 -17.26 7.97 2.90
CA PRO A 42 -16.97 6.79 3.70
C PRO A 42 -17.88 5.59 3.37
N PRO A 43 -17.46 4.37 3.71
CA PRO A 43 -18.30 3.18 3.58
C PRO A 43 -19.60 3.30 4.40
N SER A 44 -20.66 2.63 3.95
CA SER A 44 -21.93 2.61 4.69
C SER A 44 -21.73 1.99 6.07
N GLY A 45 -22.18 2.67 7.13
CA GLY A 45 -22.00 2.23 8.51
C GLY A 45 -20.64 2.58 9.12
N TYR A 46 -19.83 3.36 8.41
CA TYR A 46 -18.55 3.85 8.89
C TYR A 46 -18.53 5.38 8.89
N ASP A 47 -18.00 5.95 9.96
CA ASP A 47 -17.48 7.31 9.95
C ASP A 47 -16.01 7.26 9.56
N ALA A 48 -15.50 8.33 8.93
CA ALA A 48 -14.10 8.39 8.58
C ALA A 48 -13.57 9.82 8.48
N VAL A 49 -12.26 9.95 8.70
CA VAL A 49 -11.51 11.20 8.55
C VAL A 49 -10.21 10.96 7.80
N ARG A 50 -9.68 12.05 7.25
CA ARG A 50 -8.37 12.12 6.62
C ARG A 50 -7.47 13.06 7.43
N PHE A 51 -6.25 12.63 7.70
CA PHE A 51 -5.23 13.42 8.36
C PHE A 51 -4.16 13.82 7.35
N GLU A 52 -3.80 15.10 7.33
CA GLU A 52 -2.76 15.63 6.44
C GLU A 52 -1.69 16.36 7.24
N VAL A 53 -0.43 16.08 6.93
CA VAL A 53 0.74 16.67 7.57
C VAL A 53 1.49 17.55 6.57
N ALA A 54 2.10 18.64 7.05
CA ALA A 54 2.78 19.60 6.18
C ALA A 54 3.94 19.02 5.34
N ASN A 55 4.50 17.87 5.73
CA ASN A 55 5.55 17.17 4.98
C ASN A 55 5.00 16.27 3.84
N GLY A 56 3.69 16.32 3.57
CA GLY A 56 3.00 15.50 2.57
C GLY A 56 2.55 14.13 3.07
N ASP A 57 2.86 13.77 4.33
CA ASP A 57 2.34 12.53 4.89
C ASP A 57 0.82 12.62 5.10
N THR A 58 0.14 11.49 4.93
CA THR A 58 -1.29 11.35 5.09
C THR A 58 -1.62 10.08 5.85
N ALA A 59 -2.69 10.15 6.65
CA ALA A 59 -3.32 8.98 7.21
C ALA A 59 -4.84 9.05 7.09
N LEU A 60 -5.46 7.88 7.11
CA LEU A 60 -6.88 7.65 7.04
C LEU A 60 -7.30 6.92 8.31
N PHE A 61 -8.46 7.28 8.82
CA PHE A 61 -9.08 6.54 9.91
C PHE A 61 -10.57 6.35 9.61
N ALA A 62 -11.03 5.10 9.61
CA ALA A 62 -12.43 4.75 9.51
C ALA A 62 -12.85 3.94 10.73
N TRP A 63 -14.05 4.16 11.26
CA TRP A 63 -14.54 3.40 12.41
C TRP A 63 -16.03 3.09 12.31
N THR A 64 -16.44 2.03 13.01
CA THR A 64 -17.81 1.54 13.02
C THR A 64 -18.19 1.04 14.41
N ASP A 65 -19.49 1.10 14.72
CA ASP A 65 -20.12 0.37 15.83
C ASP A 65 -20.75 -0.96 15.37
N GLY A 66 -20.57 -1.34 14.10
CA GLY A 66 -21.06 -2.60 13.54
C GLY A 66 -20.24 -3.81 13.99
N ASP A 67 -20.63 -4.98 13.50
CA ASP A 67 -20.01 -6.27 13.85
C ASP A 67 -18.88 -6.70 12.89
N ASP A 68 -18.52 -5.85 11.93
CA ASP A 68 -17.45 -6.14 10.96
C ASP A 68 -16.06 -6.08 11.61
N GLY A 69 -15.18 -7.01 11.23
CA GLY A 69 -13.77 -7.02 11.66
C GLY A 69 -12.84 -7.57 10.59
N PRO A 70 -11.52 -7.39 10.76
CA PRO A 70 -10.53 -8.10 9.96
C PRO A 70 -10.63 -9.62 10.10
N ASP A 71 -10.07 -10.33 9.13
CA ASP A 71 -9.93 -11.78 9.15
C ASP A 71 -9.20 -12.26 10.43
N GLY A 72 -9.75 -13.30 11.05
CA GLY A 72 -9.21 -13.86 12.30
C GLY A 72 -9.61 -13.12 13.57
N THR A 73 -10.51 -12.14 13.48
CA THR A 73 -11.10 -11.46 14.65
C THR A 73 -12.56 -11.87 14.87
N ASP A 74 -13.07 -11.66 16.09
CA ASP A 74 -14.49 -11.89 16.42
C ASP A 74 -15.41 -10.78 15.87
N GLY A 75 -14.86 -9.79 15.15
CA GLY A 75 -15.59 -8.61 14.71
C GLY A 75 -15.93 -7.65 15.86
N GLY A 76 -16.97 -6.85 15.63
CA GLY A 76 -17.46 -5.85 16.58
C GLY A 76 -16.94 -4.43 16.32
N PRO A 77 -17.36 -3.47 17.17
CA PRO A 77 -16.96 -2.08 17.03
C PRO A 77 -15.45 -1.94 16.94
N GLY A 78 -14.98 -1.10 16.03
CA GLY A 78 -13.55 -0.98 15.78
C GLY A 78 -13.17 0.14 14.84
N GLY A 79 -11.90 0.52 14.91
CA GLY A 79 -11.26 1.53 14.09
C GLY A 79 -10.15 0.96 13.21
N TYR A 80 -10.02 1.51 12.01
CA TYR A 80 -9.08 1.11 10.98
C TYR A 80 -8.19 2.30 10.63
N TRP A 81 -6.93 2.24 11.04
CA TRP A 81 -5.92 3.26 10.73
C TRP A 81 -5.04 2.80 9.57
N LEU A 82 -4.80 3.67 8.59
CA LEU A 82 -3.90 3.43 7.48
C LEU A 82 -3.19 4.74 7.11
N GLY A 83 -1.86 4.77 7.09
CA GLY A 83 -1.16 5.99 6.73
C GLY A 83 0.35 5.86 6.76
N ASN A 84 1.01 6.84 6.16
CA ASN A 84 2.47 6.94 6.11
C ASN A 84 3.05 7.94 7.11
N THR A 85 2.19 8.55 7.93
CA THR A 85 2.60 9.38 9.07
C THR A 85 3.21 8.54 10.19
N GLU A 86 3.75 9.21 11.21
CA GLU A 86 4.00 8.53 12.49
C GLU A 86 2.70 7.97 13.05
N THR A 87 2.71 6.68 13.44
CA THR A 87 1.55 6.07 14.08
C THR A 87 1.39 6.64 15.49
N PRO A 88 0.20 7.14 15.88
CA PRO A 88 -0.10 7.56 17.25
C PRO A 88 0.11 6.43 18.27
N SER A 89 0.51 6.79 19.48
CA SER A 89 0.86 5.82 20.54
C SER A 89 -0.32 4.95 20.99
N SER A 90 -1.54 5.49 20.93
CA SER A 90 -2.80 4.77 21.13
C SER A 90 -2.96 3.56 20.20
N LEU A 91 -2.31 3.60 19.03
CA LEU A 91 -2.40 2.58 17.99
C LEU A 91 -1.15 1.68 17.92
N TRP A 92 -0.13 1.83 18.78
CA TRP A 92 1.11 1.05 18.68
C TRP A 92 0.93 -0.45 18.92
N ARG A 93 0.04 -0.83 19.82
CA ARG A 93 -0.23 -2.23 20.22
C ARG A 93 -1.34 -2.90 19.41
N THR A 94 -1.67 -2.32 18.25
CA THR A 94 -2.64 -2.89 17.32
C THR A 94 -1.98 -3.90 16.39
N GLU A 95 -2.74 -4.92 16.01
CA GLU A 95 -2.36 -5.85 14.96
C GLU A 95 -2.42 -5.18 13.59
N LYS A 96 -1.59 -5.68 12.67
CA LYS A 96 -1.46 -5.13 11.31
C LYS A 96 -2.10 -6.06 10.29
N TYR A 97 -2.86 -5.49 9.38
CA TYR A 97 -3.62 -6.20 8.35
C TYR A 97 -3.32 -5.65 6.96
N GLY A 98 -3.31 -6.52 5.96
CA GLY A 98 -3.29 -6.21 4.54
C GLY A 98 -4.61 -5.60 4.07
N PHE A 99 -4.66 -5.22 2.80
CA PHE A 99 -5.85 -4.71 2.12
C PHE A 99 -6.91 -5.79 1.91
N THR A 100 -6.49 -7.05 1.79
CA THR A 100 -7.40 -8.20 1.64
C THR A 100 -7.91 -8.74 2.98
N GLU A 101 -7.22 -8.44 4.08
CA GLU A 101 -7.52 -8.96 5.42
C GLU A 101 -8.50 -8.07 6.22
N VAL A 102 -8.88 -6.91 5.70
CA VAL A 102 -9.88 -6.00 6.32
C VAL A 102 -11.19 -6.01 5.52
N PRO A 103 -12.33 -5.57 6.09
CA PRO A 103 -13.58 -5.51 5.36
C PRO A 103 -13.46 -4.78 4.03
N TYR A 104 -13.88 -5.42 2.95
CA TYR A 104 -13.74 -4.90 1.58
C TYR A 104 -14.22 -3.44 1.41
N PRO A 105 -15.34 -2.99 2.01
CA PRO A 105 -15.75 -1.59 1.90
C PRO A 105 -14.70 -0.60 2.45
N VAL A 106 -13.99 -0.98 3.53
CA VAL A 106 -12.94 -0.17 4.16
C VAL A 106 -11.69 -0.13 3.27
N SER A 107 -11.20 -1.29 2.82
CA SER A 107 -10.01 -1.33 1.94
C SER A 107 -10.26 -0.57 0.64
N ARG A 108 -11.40 -0.81 -0.01
CA ARG A 108 -11.80 -0.12 -1.25
C ARG A 108 -11.92 1.39 -1.06
N TRP A 109 -12.45 1.87 0.07
CA TRP A 109 -12.50 3.31 0.34
C TRP A 109 -11.09 3.89 0.50
N ALA A 110 -10.24 3.24 1.30
CA ALA A 110 -8.88 3.69 1.54
C ALA A 110 -8.04 3.70 0.26
N GLU A 111 -8.17 2.69 -0.60
CA GLU A 111 -7.49 2.64 -1.90
C GLU A 111 -7.87 3.84 -2.77
N ARG A 112 -9.13 4.26 -2.78
CA ARG A 112 -9.57 5.42 -3.56
C ARG A 112 -8.94 6.71 -3.05
N GLU A 113 -8.98 6.94 -1.74
CA GLU A 113 -8.32 8.09 -1.10
C GLU A 113 -6.83 8.15 -1.44
N LEU A 114 -6.14 7.03 -1.28
CA LEU A 114 -4.69 6.94 -1.48
C LEU A 114 -4.30 7.01 -2.95
N LEU A 115 -5.06 6.41 -3.87
CA LEU A 115 -4.80 6.51 -5.31
C LEU A 115 -5.01 7.92 -5.83
N ALA A 116 -6.05 8.62 -5.34
CA ALA A 116 -6.25 10.02 -5.70
C ALA A 116 -5.06 10.88 -5.25
N GLN A 117 -4.59 10.68 -4.02
CA GLN A 117 -3.42 11.40 -3.52
C GLN A 117 -2.17 11.08 -4.32
N LEU A 118 -1.94 9.78 -4.59
CA LEU A 118 -0.79 9.35 -5.37
C LEU A 118 -0.78 10.00 -6.76
N ARG A 119 -1.93 10.14 -7.41
CA ARG A 119 -2.03 10.79 -8.73
C ARG A 119 -1.86 12.30 -8.66
N GLU A 120 -2.30 12.93 -7.57
CA GLU A 120 -2.04 14.36 -7.34
C GLU A 120 -0.53 14.62 -7.15
N GLU A 121 0.16 13.79 -6.38
CA GLU A 121 1.59 13.90 -6.12
C GLU A 121 2.49 13.39 -7.26
N SER A 122 2.00 12.44 -8.04
CA SER A 122 2.73 11.78 -9.14
C SER A 122 1.85 11.68 -10.38
N PRO A 123 1.61 12.81 -11.09
CA PRO A 123 0.67 12.85 -12.22
C PRO A 123 1.00 11.89 -13.37
N TRP A 124 2.27 11.49 -13.50
CA TRP A 124 2.72 10.51 -14.48
C TRP A 124 2.07 9.13 -14.30
N LEU A 125 1.54 8.81 -13.11
CA LEU A 125 0.79 7.57 -12.86
C LEU A 125 -0.67 7.60 -13.36
N THR A 126 -1.15 8.74 -13.87
CA THR A 126 -2.56 8.90 -14.27
C THR A 126 -2.93 8.01 -15.46
N GLU A 127 -1.97 7.64 -16.29
CA GLU A 127 -2.18 6.77 -17.45
C GLU A 127 -1.96 5.27 -17.15
N TYR A 128 -1.54 4.94 -15.93
CA TYR A 128 -1.15 3.57 -15.53
C TYR A 128 -1.96 3.13 -14.31
N ASP A 129 -3.24 2.83 -14.53
CA ASP A 129 -4.21 2.52 -13.47
C ASP A 129 -3.81 1.27 -12.66
N HIS A 130 -3.44 0.19 -13.35
CA HIS A 130 -3.10 -1.09 -12.72
C HIS A 130 -1.76 -1.00 -12.00
N LEU A 131 -0.77 -0.33 -12.57
CA LEU A 131 0.53 -0.08 -11.96
C LEU A 131 0.39 0.75 -10.67
N ALA A 132 -0.37 1.84 -10.73
CA ALA A 132 -0.63 2.68 -9.57
C ALA A 132 -1.34 1.90 -8.45
N TRP A 133 -2.34 1.09 -8.78
CA TRP A 133 -3.05 0.25 -7.81
C TRP A 133 -2.13 -0.83 -7.23
N PHE A 134 -1.45 -1.59 -8.09
CA PHE A 134 -0.63 -2.74 -7.67
C PHE A 134 0.45 -2.32 -6.69
N PHE A 135 1.20 -1.26 -7.01
CA PHE A 135 2.30 -0.76 -6.19
C PHE A 135 1.90 0.34 -5.20
N LEU A 136 0.60 0.63 -5.04
CA LEU A 136 0.10 1.62 -4.07
C LEU A 136 0.74 1.49 -2.67
N PRO A 137 0.86 0.28 -2.08
CA PRO A 137 1.41 0.13 -0.72
C PRO A 137 2.87 0.54 -0.58
N VAL A 138 3.64 0.52 -1.69
CA VAL A 138 5.05 0.91 -1.71
C VAL A 138 5.24 2.36 -2.17
N PHE A 139 4.44 2.84 -3.14
CA PHE A 139 4.45 4.23 -3.59
C PHE A 139 4.03 5.25 -2.53
N LEU A 140 3.29 4.81 -1.51
CA LEU A 140 2.93 5.65 -0.36
C LEU A 140 3.60 5.19 0.93
N SER A 141 4.52 4.23 0.89
CA SER A 141 5.24 3.81 2.09
C SER A 141 6.02 4.98 2.69
N LYS A 142 6.01 5.07 4.02
CA LYS A 142 6.72 6.11 4.77
C LYS A 142 8.20 6.19 4.39
N ASP A 143 8.87 5.03 4.42
CA ASP A 143 10.32 4.96 4.28
C ASP A 143 10.77 4.84 2.81
N GLY A 144 9.86 4.56 1.87
CA GLY A 144 10.22 4.18 0.50
C GLY A 144 9.56 4.96 -0.63
N ARG A 145 8.62 5.89 -0.36
CA ARG A 145 7.88 6.55 -1.45
C ARG A 145 8.79 7.27 -2.46
N GLU A 146 9.77 8.02 -1.99
CA GLU A 146 10.64 8.83 -2.85
C GLU A 146 11.56 7.94 -3.69
N THR A 147 12.20 6.95 -3.05
CA THR A 147 13.08 6.00 -3.73
C THR A 147 12.32 5.12 -4.70
N THR A 148 11.11 4.70 -4.36
CA THR A 148 10.25 3.92 -5.25
C THR A 148 9.84 4.74 -6.46
N ARG A 149 9.35 5.97 -6.28
CA ARG A 149 8.97 6.85 -7.41
C ARG A 149 10.17 7.17 -8.31
N SER A 150 11.32 7.48 -7.71
CA SER A 150 12.58 7.70 -8.45
C SER A 150 13.02 6.45 -9.22
N PHE A 151 12.90 5.26 -8.65
CA PHE A 151 13.21 4.02 -9.38
C PHE A 151 12.36 3.84 -10.65
N PHE A 152 11.05 4.14 -10.57
CA PHE A 152 10.17 4.02 -11.74
C PHE A 152 10.49 5.06 -12.82
N ILE A 153 10.77 6.31 -12.45
CA ILE A 153 10.98 7.40 -13.41
C ILE A 153 12.44 7.57 -13.85
N ASP A 154 13.37 7.62 -12.90
CA ASP A 154 14.78 7.92 -13.20
C ASP A 154 15.54 6.67 -13.68
N HIS A 155 15.00 5.48 -13.41
CA HIS A 155 15.65 4.20 -13.71
C HIS A 155 14.78 3.24 -14.52
N ALA A 156 13.69 3.75 -15.15
CA ALA A 156 12.77 2.97 -15.99
C ALA A 156 12.31 1.65 -15.31
N ALA A 157 12.12 1.69 -13.99
CA ALA A 157 11.80 0.53 -13.17
C ALA A 157 12.72 -0.69 -13.43
N GLY A 158 14.02 -0.44 -13.64
CA GLY A 158 15.04 -1.46 -13.85
C GLY A 158 15.03 -2.11 -15.23
N PHE A 159 14.20 -1.63 -16.16
CA PHE A 159 14.16 -2.15 -17.52
C PHE A 159 15.36 -1.63 -18.33
N PRO A 160 16.17 -2.50 -18.97
CA PRO A 160 17.41 -2.07 -19.62
C PRO A 160 17.14 -1.29 -20.92
N ASP A 161 17.98 -0.28 -21.17
CA ASP A 161 18.07 0.46 -22.44
C ASP A 161 16.73 0.99 -23.00
N THR A 162 15.85 1.45 -22.11
CA THR A 162 14.52 1.96 -22.49
C THR A 162 14.17 3.27 -21.78
N THR A 163 13.05 3.88 -22.17
CA THR A 163 12.50 5.07 -21.52
C THR A 163 11.60 4.67 -20.35
N ALA A 164 11.36 5.60 -19.42
CA ALA A 164 10.40 5.38 -18.34
C ALA A 164 9.01 5.04 -18.91
N ASP A 165 8.53 5.81 -19.89
CA ASP A 165 7.20 5.60 -20.48
C ASP A 165 7.04 4.21 -21.11
N ASP A 166 8.04 3.75 -21.89
CA ASP A 166 8.02 2.41 -22.49
C ASP A 166 8.02 1.31 -21.43
N ALA A 167 8.81 1.47 -20.36
CA ALA A 167 8.85 0.53 -19.24
C ALA A 167 7.53 0.52 -18.46
N LEU A 168 6.96 1.68 -18.14
CA LEU A 168 5.68 1.79 -17.45
C LEU A 168 4.55 1.17 -18.27
N GLN A 169 4.52 1.41 -19.58
CA GLN A 169 3.55 0.79 -20.47
C GLN A 169 3.72 -0.73 -20.56
N HIS A 170 4.97 -1.23 -20.53
CA HIS A 170 5.21 -2.66 -20.41
C HIS A 170 4.60 -3.22 -19.14
N TYR A 171 4.92 -2.67 -17.96
CA TYR A 171 4.41 -3.16 -16.68
C TYR A 171 2.89 -3.05 -16.56
N GLU A 172 2.29 -1.95 -17.03
CA GLU A 172 0.83 -1.80 -17.12
C GLU A 172 0.20 -2.91 -17.97
N SER A 173 0.83 -3.29 -19.09
CA SER A 173 0.35 -4.38 -19.94
C SER A 173 0.41 -5.75 -19.26
N VAL A 174 1.34 -5.96 -18.32
CA VAL A 174 1.40 -7.19 -17.51
C VAL A 174 0.30 -7.16 -16.46
N LEU A 175 0.18 -6.05 -15.73
CA LEU A 175 -0.70 -5.93 -14.57
C LEU A 175 -2.18 -5.88 -14.96
N SER A 176 -2.52 -5.27 -16.10
CA SER A 176 -3.89 -5.24 -16.63
C SER A 176 -4.46 -6.60 -17.00
N THR A 177 -3.63 -7.65 -17.05
CA THR A 177 -4.10 -9.03 -17.23
C THR A 177 -4.85 -9.56 -16.00
N GLY A 178 -4.60 -9.00 -14.83
CA GLY A 178 -5.14 -9.47 -13.54
C GLY A 178 -4.49 -10.77 -13.02
N ALA A 179 -3.55 -11.36 -13.76
CA ALA A 179 -2.95 -12.65 -13.40
C ALA A 179 -2.13 -12.63 -12.10
N LEU A 180 -1.77 -11.44 -11.61
CA LEU A 180 -0.99 -11.23 -10.39
C LEU A 180 -1.79 -10.60 -9.26
N ASP A 181 -3.08 -10.29 -9.44
CA ASP A 181 -3.87 -9.50 -8.49
C ASP A 181 -3.97 -10.17 -7.11
N ASP A 182 -4.15 -11.49 -7.09
CA ASP A 182 -4.20 -12.29 -5.86
C ASP A 182 -2.85 -12.29 -5.10
N TYR A 183 -1.75 -11.96 -5.77
CA TYR A 183 -0.39 -11.92 -5.21
C TYR A 183 0.12 -10.50 -5.00
N ARG A 184 -0.74 -9.48 -5.16
CA ARG A 184 -0.35 -8.06 -5.15
C ARG A 184 0.50 -7.68 -3.94
N GLU A 185 0.05 -8.02 -2.73
CA GLU A 185 0.76 -7.59 -1.51
C GLU A 185 2.16 -8.16 -1.43
N GLU A 186 2.31 -9.42 -1.80
CA GLU A 186 3.58 -10.12 -1.81
C GLU A 186 4.52 -9.55 -2.87
N MET A 187 4.04 -9.50 -4.11
CA MET A 187 4.83 -9.06 -5.27
C MET A 187 5.19 -7.58 -5.19
N ALA A 188 4.26 -6.71 -4.78
CA ALA A 188 4.59 -5.31 -4.52
C ALA A 188 5.58 -5.17 -3.36
N GLY A 189 5.46 -6.04 -2.34
CA GLY A 189 6.36 -6.09 -1.20
C GLY A 189 7.81 -6.44 -1.57
N LYS A 190 8.04 -7.28 -2.58
CA LYS A 190 9.39 -7.68 -3.05
C LYS A 190 10.23 -6.49 -3.54
N LEU A 191 9.59 -5.44 -4.06
CA LEU A 191 10.30 -4.20 -4.44
C LEU A 191 10.98 -3.56 -3.22
N GLY A 192 10.36 -3.72 -2.05
CA GLY A 192 10.81 -3.21 -0.77
C GLY A 192 10.59 -1.70 -0.63
N THR A 193 10.68 -1.20 0.61
CA THR A 193 10.36 0.19 0.98
C THR A 193 11.53 0.84 1.70
N SER A 194 12.70 0.90 1.05
CA SER A 194 13.93 1.39 1.70
C SER A 194 14.13 2.89 1.47
N GLU A 195 14.62 3.61 2.50
CA GLU A 195 15.08 5.00 2.36
C GLU A 195 16.24 5.14 1.36
N HIS A 196 16.96 4.03 1.14
CA HIS A 196 18.05 3.94 0.19
C HIS A 196 17.61 3.19 -1.06
N LEU A 197 17.89 3.79 -2.21
CA LEU A 197 17.65 3.20 -3.53
C LEU A 197 18.59 2.00 -3.76
N ASP A 198 18.02 0.80 -3.77
CA ASP A 198 18.74 -0.45 -4.06
C ASP A 198 18.37 -0.94 -5.46
N LEU A 199 19.08 -0.42 -6.47
CA LEU A 199 18.82 -0.74 -7.87
C LEU A 199 18.94 -2.24 -8.17
N THR A 200 19.83 -2.95 -7.48
CA THR A 200 20.03 -4.38 -7.76
C THR A 200 18.82 -5.18 -7.32
N ARG A 201 18.38 -4.98 -6.06
CA ARG A 201 17.19 -5.67 -5.54
C ARG A 201 15.92 -5.27 -6.28
N MET A 202 15.72 -3.96 -6.53
CA MET A 202 14.51 -3.47 -7.17
C MET A 202 14.41 -3.92 -8.63
N THR A 203 15.54 -3.94 -9.37
CA THR A 203 15.58 -4.48 -10.74
C THR A 203 15.31 -5.98 -10.75
N ALA A 204 15.87 -6.74 -9.79
CA ALA A 204 15.59 -8.17 -9.68
C ALA A 204 14.10 -8.45 -9.42
N ALA A 205 13.47 -7.69 -8.52
CA ALA A 205 12.03 -7.79 -8.24
C ALA A 205 11.19 -7.49 -9.49
N MET A 206 11.51 -6.42 -10.24
CA MET A 206 10.80 -6.10 -11.48
C MET A 206 11.04 -7.14 -12.60
N GLY A 207 12.18 -7.83 -12.58
CA GLY A 207 12.47 -8.95 -13.47
C GLY A 207 11.44 -10.09 -13.39
N GLU A 208 10.84 -10.33 -12.22
CA GLU A 208 9.77 -11.32 -12.06
C GLU A 208 8.52 -10.96 -12.89
N PHE A 209 8.20 -9.66 -13.04
CA PHE A 209 7.08 -9.20 -13.86
C PHE A 209 7.36 -9.35 -15.36
N ASN A 210 8.62 -9.19 -15.78
CA ASN A 210 9.02 -9.44 -17.16
C ASN A 210 8.88 -10.93 -17.51
N VAL A 211 9.30 -11.81 -16.59
CA VAL A 211 9.11 -13.27 -16.74
C VAL A 211 7.61 -13.60 -16.75
N ALA A 212 6.83 -12.99 -15.86
CA ALA A 212 5.38 -13.18 -15.82
C ALA A 212 4.74 -12.82 -17.17
N LYS A 213 5.13 -11.71 -17.79
CA LYS A 213 4.61 -11.32 -19.10
C LYS A 213 4.88 -12.38 -20.17
N LEU A 214 6.10 -12.90 -20.22
CA LEU A 214 6.48 -13.94 -21.18
C LEU A 214 5.67 -15.22 -20.99
N LEU A 215 5.42 -15.62 -19.75
CA LEU A 215 4.62 -16.80 -19.42
C LEU A 215 3.14 -16.63 -19.76
N ILE A 216 2.55 -15.47 -19.42
CA ILE A 216 1.17 -15.12 -19.77
C ILE A 216 0.98 -15.11 -21.29
N ASP A 217 1.90 -14.49 -22.02
CA ASP A 217 1.82 -14.41 -23.48
C ASP A 217 1.95 -15.78 -24.15
N ALA A 218 2.65 -16.71 -23.50
CA ALA A 218 2.74 -18.11 -23.92
C ALA A 218 1.55 -18.96 -23.46
N GLY A 219 0.58 -18.40 -22.72
CA GLY A 219 -0.62 -19.07 -22.26
C GLY A 219 -0.46 -19.91 -20.99
N TYR A 220 0.58 -19.67 -20.20
CA TYR A 220 0.79 -20.34 -18.91
C TYR A 220 0.10 -19.61 -17.77
N GLU A 221 -0.41 -20.38 -16.81
CA GLU A 221 -0.82 -19.87 -15.51
C GLU A 221 0.42 -19.59 -14.64
N ILE A 222 0.34 -18.55 -13.82
CA ILE A 222 1.44 -18.11 -12.95
C ILE A 222 1.07 -18.32 -11.50
N THR A 223 2.01 -18.85 -10.75
CA THR A 223 2.02 -18.81 -9.29
C THR A 223 3.40 -18.30 -8.88
N PRO A 224 3.50 -17.08 -8.33
CA PRO A 224 4.78 -16.57 -7.83
C PRO A 224 5.36 -17.50 -6.77
N GLU A 225 6.68 -17.62 -6.74
CA GLU A 225 7.34 -18.27 -5.61
C GLU A 225 7.23 -17.38 -4.38
N ILE A 226 6.60 -17.93 -3.35
CA ILE A 226 6.47 -17.32 -2.04
C ILE A 226 7.77 -17.51 -1.28
N GLU A 227 8.38 -16.42 -0.83
CA GLU A 227 9.60 -16.45 -0.04
C GLU A 227 9.35 -17.24 1.26
N VAL A 228 9.75 -18.52 1.28
CA VAL A 228 9.61 -19.38 2.45
C VAL A 228 10.56 -18.85 3.52
N THR A 229 10.02 -18.17 4.53
CA THR A 229 10.74 -17.75 5.74
C THR A 229 10.99 -18.95 6.67
N THR A 230 11.57 -20.02 6.15
CA THR A 230 12.28 -21.00 6.96
C THR A 230 13.71 -20.97 6.51
N GLY A 231 14.58 -20.44 7.38
CA GLY A 231 16.02 -20.48 7.15
C GLY A 231 16.43 -21.88 6.70
N HIS A 232 17.08 -21.92 5.53
CA HIS A 232 17.55 -23.09 4.77
C HIS A 232 16.61 -23.48 3.61
N SER A 233 16.74 -22.78 2.48
CA SER A 233 16.57 -23.40 1.16
C SER A 233 17.84 -23.21 0.35
N ILE A 234 18.23 -24.29 -0.32
CA ILE A 234 19.50 -24.50 -1.01
C ILE A 234 19.30 -24.12 -2.48
N ASP A 235 20.29 -23.41 -3.01
CA ASP A 235 20.49 -23.06 -4.42
C ASP A 235 20.53 -24.31 -5.33
N PHE A 236 19.85 -24.27 -6.47
CA PHE A 236 20.09 -25.24 -7.55
C PHE A 236 20.47 -24.52 -8.84
N PRO A 237 21.72 -24.70 -9.32
CA PRO A 237 22.03 -24.59 -10.74
C PRO A 237 21.68 -25.92 -11.43
N GLY A 238 20.91 -25.84 -12.52
CA GLY A 238 20.59 -26.98 -13.39
C GLY A 238 20.06 -26.53 -14.74
#